data_AF-A0AAU7KN50-F1
#
_entry.id   AF-A0AAU7KN50-F1
#
_cell.length_a   1.000
_cell.length_b   1.000
_cell.length_c   1.000
_cell.angle_alpha   90.00
_cell.angle_beta   90.00
_cell.angle_gamma   90.00
#
_symmetry.space_group_name_H-M   'P 1'
#
loop_
_entity.id
_entity.type
_entity.pdbx_description
1 polymer ?
#
loop_
_entity_poly.entity_id
_entity_poly.type
_entity_poly.pdbx_seq_one_letter_code
_entity_poly.pdbx_strand_id
1 'polypeptide(L)' 'MRETFEAWITPIMIGGLILFMCFIIWDLAKQSKAGRFGTLMLFIVLGAGMLGYVAKVVITWYLEGKGV' A
#
# COMPACT_ATOMS: atom_id res chain seq x y z
N MET A 1 26.41 13.87 -2.67
CA MET A 1 26.04 13.46 -1.29
C MET A 1 24.62 13.88 -0.88
N ARG A 2 24.10 15.07 -1.25
CA ARG A 2 22.70 15.43 -0.94
C ARG A 2 21.66 14.64 -1.76
N GLU A 3 21.90 14.45 -3.05
CA GLU A 3 20.96 13.73 -3.93
C GLU A 3 20.75 12.26 -3.55
N THR A 4 21.81 11.58 -3.11
CA THR A 4 21.72 10.21 -2.58
C THR A 4 20.99 10.13 -1.25
N PHE A 5 20.85 11.22 -0.51
CA PHE A 5 20.06 11.22 0.73
C PHE A 5 18.57 11.42 0.40
N GLU A 6 18.28 12.38 -0.48
CA GLU A 6 16.93 12.66 -0.99
C GLU A 6 16.32 11.43 -1.69
N ALA A 7 17.09 10.75 -2.55
CA ALA A 7 16.62 9.58 -3.31
C ALA A 7 16.26 8.37 -2.44
N TRP A 8 16.85 8.26 -1.24
CA TRP A 8 16.55 7.17 -0.32
C TRP A 8 15.48 7.55 0.70
N ILE A 9 15.48 8.81 1.16
CA ILE A 9 14.55 9.24 2.19
C ILE A 9 13.14 9.46 1.64
N THR A 10 13.01 9.92 0.39
CA THR A 10 11.71 10.14 -0.26
C THR A 10 10.89 8.84 -0.41
N PRO A 11 11.40 7.73 -0.98
CA PRO A 11 10.61 6.50 -1.09
C PRO A 11 10.35 5.85 0.27
N ILE A 12 11.27 5.96 1.24
CA ILE A 12 11.07 5.42 2.59
C ILE A 12 9.96 6.19 3.31
N MET A 13 9.98 7.53 3.25
CA MET A 13 8.99 8.37 3.92
C MET A 13 7.60 8.22 3.28
N ILE A 14 7.54 8.18 1.94
CA ILE A 14 6.30 7.92 1.19
C ILE A 14 5.79 6.49 1.45
N GLY A 15 6.67 5.49 1.45
CA GLY A 15 6.33 4.10 1.76
C GLY A 15 5.78 3.93 3.17
N GLY A 16 6.39 4.59 4.15
CA GLY A 16 5.89 4.64 5.53
C GLY A 16 4.51 5.28 5.65
N LEU A 17 4.26 6.38 4.93
CA LEU A 17 2.96 7.06 4.92
C LEU A 17 1.87 6.17 4.29
N ILE A 18 2.18 5.48 3.19
CA ILE A 18 1.26 4.55 2.54
C ILE A 18 0.97 3.34 3.43
N LEU A 19 1.99 2.81 4.12
CA LEU A 19 1.81 1.74 5.09
C LEU A 19 0.88 2.15 6.24
N PHE A 20 1.04 3.37 6.75
CA PHE A 20 0.15 3.94 7.77
C PHE A 20 -1.29 4.06 7.25
N MET A 21 -1.46 4.46 5.99
CA MET A 21 -2.77 4.47 5.34
C MET A 21 -3.37 3.06 5.29
N CYS A 22 -2.62 2.04 4.86
CA CYS A 22 -3.08 0.65 4.85
C CYS A 22 -3.47 0.14 6.25
N PHE A 23 -2.69 0.50 7.28
CA PHE A 23 -2.97 0.14 8.67
C PHE A 23 -4.29 0.75 9.17
N ILE A 24 -4.55 2.02 8.85
CA ILE A 24 -5.82 2.69 9.20
C ILE A 24 -6.99 1.97 8.54
N ILE A 25 -6.91 1.62 7.25
CA ILE A 25 -8.07 1.01 6.59
C ILE A 25 -8.31 -0.41 7.13
N TRP A 26 -7.25 -1.15 7.51
CA TRP A 26 -7.39 -2.42 8.22
C TRP A 26 -8.11 -2.25 9.57
N ASP A 27 -7.72 -1.26 10.36
CA ASP A 27 -8.36 -0.96 11.64
C ASP A 27 -9.82 -0.52 11.45
N LEU A 28 -10.09 0.34 10.48
CA LEU A 28 -11.44 0.78 10.10
C LEU A 28 -12.32 -0.38 9.65
N ALA A 29 -11.80 -1.31 8.85
CA ALA A 29 -12.53 -2.50 8.42
C ALA A 29 -12.88 -3.43 9.59
N LYS A 30 -12.00 -3.54 10.59
CA LYS A 30 -12.22 -4.33 11.80
C LYS A 30 -13.18 -3.65 12.78
N GLN A 31 -13.09 -2.32 12.91
CA GLN A 31 -13.89 -1.53 13.84
C GLN A 31 -15.29 -1.21 13.31
N SER A 32 -15.47 -1.15 11.99
CA SER A 32 -16.72 -0.68 11.38
C SER A 32 -17.94 -1.56 11.64
N LYS A 33 -17.81 -2.80 12.17
CA LYS A 33 -18.94 -3.76 12.35
C LYS A 33 -19.92 -3.75 11.16
N ALA A 34 -19.40 -3.49 9.96
CA ALA A 34 -20.21 -3.38 8.77
C ALA A 34 -20.78 -4.78 8.57
N GLY A 35 -22.11 -4.94 8.62
CA GLY A 35 -22.76 -6.26 8.60
C GLY A 35 -22.27 -7.15 7.46
N ARG A 36 -22.75 -8.39 7.36
CA ARG A 36 -22.26 -9.39 6.36
C ARG A 36 -22.00 -8.85 4.94
N PHE A 37 -22.84 -7.93 4.46
CA PHE A 37 -22.64 -7.23 3.17
C PHE A 37 -21.53 -6.17 3.18
N GLY A 38 -21.42 -5.38 4.25
CA GLY A 38 -20.42 -4.35 4.40
C GLY A 38 -19.01 -4.91 4.58
N THR A 39 -18.83 -6.02 5.30
CA THR A 39 -17.52 -6.69 5.40
C THR A 39 -17.07 -7.24 4.04
N LEU A 40 -17.99 -7.82 3.24
CA LEU A 40 -17.69 -8.31 1.89
C LEU A 40 -17.25 -7.17 0.95
N MET A 41 -17.98 -6.05 0.96
CA MET A 41 -17.65 -4.91 0.11
C MET A 41 -16.38 -4.20 0.56
N LEU A 42 -16.14 -4.07 1.87
CA LEU A 42 -14.88 -3.59 2.43
C LEU A 42 -13.73 -4.51 2.04
N PHE A 43 -13.89 -5.83 2.11
CA PHE A 43 -12.84 -6.77 1.74
C PHE A 43 -12.51 -6.72 0.24
N ILE A 44 -13.51 -6.49 -0.62
CA ILE A 44 -13.28 -6.34 -2.06
C ILE A 44 -12.61 -4.99 -2.38
N VAL A 45 -13.10 -3.87 -1.85
CA VAL A 45 -12.55 -2.53 -2.13
C VAL A 45 -11.18 -2.33 -1.48
N LEU A 46 -11.03 -2.63 -0.19
CA LEU A 46 -9.72 -2.56 0.48
C LEU A 46 -8.77 -3.63 -0.05
N GLY A 47 -9.25 -4.87 -0.19
CA GLY A 47 -8.40 -5.98 -0.62
C GLY A 47 -7.86 -5.75 -2.02
N ALA A 48 -8.68 -5.24 -2.94
CA ALA A 48 -8.23 -4.83 -4.27
C ALA A 48 -7.25 -3.64 -4.21
N GLY A 49 -7.49 -2.65 -3.34
CA GLY A 49 -6.57 -1.53 -3.16
C GLY A 49 -5.20 -1.94 -2.63
N MET A 50 -5.16 -2.82 -1.63
CA MET A 50 -3.93 -3.34 -1.03
C MET A 50 -3.20 -4.29 -1.99
N LEU A 51 -3.93 -5.22 -2.65
CA LEU A 51 -3.36 -6.08 -3.68
C LEU A 51 -2.83 -5.28 -4.86
N GLY A 52 -3.54 -4.22 -5.29
CA GLY A 52 -3.10 -3.34 -6.37
C GLY A 52 -1.81 -2.61 -6.05
N TYR A 53 -1.67 -2.10 -4.81
CA TYR A 53 -0.43 -1.47 -4.36
C TYR A 53 0.72 -2.47 -4.27
N VAL A 54 0.50 -3.64 -3.66
CA VAL A 54 1.52 -4.70 -3.56
C VAL A 54 1.93 -5.18 -4.94
N ALA A 55 0.98 -5.44 -5.84
CA ALA A 55 1.25 -5.85 -7.21
C ALA A 55 2.07 -4.78 -7.94
N LYS A 56 1.72 -3.49 -7.80
CA LYS A 56 2.49 -2.38 -8.38
C LYS A 56 3.94 -2.37 -7.86
N VAL A 57 4.16 -2.51 -6.55
CA VAL A 57 5.51 -2.55 -5.97
C VAL A 57 6.30 -3.74 -6.50
N VAL A 58 5.69 -4.92 -6.56
CA VAL A 58 6.33 -6.14 -7.08
C VAL A 58 6.65 -6.00 -8.57
N ILE A 59 5.73 -5.44 -9.37
CA ILE A 59 5.95 -5.19 -10.80
C ILE A 59 7.07 -4.17 -10.98
N THR A 60 7.08 -3.06 -10.24
CA THR A 60 8.16 -2.06 -10.30
C THR A 60 9.51 -2.69 -9.96
N TRP A 61 9.59 -3.48 -8.88
CA TRP A 61 10.80 -4.23 -8.52
C TRP A 61 11.24 -5.20 -9.62
N TYR A 62 10.30 -5.90 -10.24
CA TYR A 62 10.58 -6.85 -11.31
C TYR A 62 10.98 -6.15 -12.61
N LEU A 63 10.46 -4.95 -12.87
CA LEU A 63 10.78 -4.13 -14.04
C LEU A 63 12.16 -3.45 -13.88
N GLU A 64 12.42 -2.82 -12.73
CA GLU A 64 13.73 -2.25 -12.36
C GLU A 64 14.80 -3.35 -12.31
N GLY A 65 14.46 -4.53 -11.79
CA GLY A 65 15.34 -5.70 -11.81
C GLY A 65 15.62 -6.25 -13.22
N LYS A 66 14.80 -5.88 -14.22
CA LYS A 66 15.01 -6.22 -15.63
C LYS A 66 15.74 -5.14 -16.43
N GLY A 67 16.15 -4.03 -15.82
CA GLY A 67 17.06 -3.06 -16.42
C GLY A 67 16.47 -2.28 -17.60
N VAL A 68 15.34 -1.60 -17.38
CA VAL A 68 14.91 -0.45 -18.20
C VAL A 68 14.68 0.75 -17.29
#